data_AF-V6LNS2-F1
#
_entry.id   AF-V6LNS2-F1
#
_cell.length_a   1.000
_cell.length_b   1.000
_cell.length_c   1.000
_cell.angle_alpha   90.00
_cell.angle_beta   90.00
_cell.angle_gamma   90.00
#
_symmetry.space_group_name_H-M   'P 1'
#
loop_
_entity.id
_entity.type
_entity.pdbx_description
1 polymer ?
#
loop_
_entity_poly.entity_id
_entity_poly.type
_entity_poly.pdbx_seq_one_letter_code
_entity_poly.pdbx_strand_id
1 'polypeptide(L)'
;MKEARICSGQNNTCLVDQYCPSLQTTNLQCQTCSKTIREHYGCNCVDFKMIKNCLKCQNGRCVECIYQYSLQPNGTCFKCALDCLRCDKTQCFECIDGYNLNLWTNQCGFPCETNADCKYYNIGYCNKCLKICEFCDQQCTQCSTKEFCTNCYVGTTLFNGICTKQCINRLVDHYCLNGELAQCDENITSQCYCNEVQNCRTCNESKNGCASCMPHFIMGENDRCTYCESGFELVGKICSPVEDLNPICPIPSNDTIVFNILLGTLVALCIIWGMLDIILCKKIKNKKQ
;
A
#
# COMPACT_ATOMS: atom_id res chain seq x y z
N MET A 1 24.32 -39.79 31.81
CA MET A 1 23.12 -39.17 31.21
C MET A 1 22.92 -37.82 31.88
N LYS A 2 22.83 -36.70 31.14
CA LYS A 2 22.47 -35.40 31.75
C LYS A 2 21.01 -35.51 32.20
N GLU A 3 20.73 -35.27 33.48
CA GLU A 3 19.36 -35.25 33.99
C GLU A 3 18.51 -34.25 33.19
N ALA A 4 17.33 -34.70 32.77
CA ALA A 4 16.37 -33.84 32.08
C ALA A 4 15.84 -32.79 33.07
N ARG A 5 16.18 -31.52 32.83
CA ARG A 5 15.72 -30.42 33.67
C ARG A 5 14.23 -30.15 33.44
N ILE A 6 13.54 -29.79 34.51
CA ILE A 6 12.09 -29.57 34.53
C ILE A 6 11.82 -28.11 34.82
N CYS A 7 10.97 -27.49 34.00
CA CYS A 7 10.62 -26.09 34.11
C CYS A 7 9.11 -25.89 34.14
N SER A 8 8.69 -24.70 34.56
CA SER A 8 7.32 -24.19 34.46
C SER A 8 7.34 -22.70 34.13
N GLY A 9 6.17 -22.10 33.89
CA GLY A 9 6.03 -20.65 33.68
C GLY A 9 6.46 -19.79 34.87
N GLN A 10 6.52 -20.37 36.07
CA GLN A 10 6.99 -19.69 37.29
C GLN A 10 8.44 -20.02 37.66
N ASN A 11 8.97 -21.15 37.16
CA ASN A 11 10.32 -21.61 37.48
C ASN A 11 11.03 -22.13 36.22
N ASN A 12 11.91 -21.30 35.65
CA ASN A 12 12.68 -21.67 34.46
C ASN A 12 14.06 -22.21 34.86
N THR A 13 14.22 -23.53 34.84
CA THR A 13 15.52 -24.18 35.11
C THR A 13 16.29 -24.55 33.85
N CYS A 14 15.82 -24.14 32.67
CA CYS A 14 16.44 -24.54 31.39
C CYS A 14 17.81 -23.86 31.21
N LEU A 15 18.74 -24.55 30.56
CA LEU A 15 20.08 -24.03 30.28
C LEU A 15 20.11 -23.25 28.97
N VAL A 16 21.27 -22.67 28.64
CA VAL A 16 21.53 -22.10 27.32
C VAL A 16 21.12 -23.06 26.19
N ASP A 17 20.53 -22.51 25.12
CA ASP A 17 20.00 -23.21 23.94
C ASP A 17 18.86 -24.20 24.24
N GLN A 18 18.20 -24.04 25.40
CA GLN A 18 16.97 -24.72 25.75
C GLN A 18 15.83 -23.72 25.98
N TYR A 19 14.59 -24.18 25.88
CA TYR A 19 13.40 -23.41 26.24
C TYR A 19 12.46 -24.24 27.10
N CYS A 20 11.61 -23.55 27.85
CA CYS A 20 10.53 -24.18 28.60
C CYS A 20 9.26 -24.26 27.76
N PRO A 21 8.68 -25.44 27.47
CA PRO A 21 7.44 -25.54 26.70
C PRO A 21 6.17 -25.28 27.53
N SER A 22 6.28 -24.73 28.74
CA SER A 22 5.17 -24.38 29.63
C SER A 22 5.19 -22.89 29.99
N LEU A 23 4.06 -22.21 29.83
CA LEU A 23 3.81 -20.87 30.40
C LEU A 23 2.99 -20.92 31.69
N GLN A 24 2.55 -22.11 32.10
CA GLN A 24 1.69 -22.31 33.28
C GLN A 24 2.47 -22.97 34.43
N THR A 25 1.80 -23.32 35.52
CA THR A 25 2.40 -23.99 36.68
C THR A 25 2.79 -25.45 36.41
N THR A 26 2.36 -26.01 35.28
CA THR A 26 2.71 -27.38 34.89
C THR A 26 4.21 -27.50 34.64
N ASN A 27 4.80 -28.47 35.31
CA ASN A 27 6.19 -28.87 35.18
C ASN A 27 6.39 -29.71 33.91
N LEU A 28 7.19 -29.23 32.97
CA LEU A 28 7.54 -29.92 31.72
C LEU A 28 9.07 -30.01 31.57
N GLN A 29 9.54 -30.96 30.77
CA GLN A 29 10.96 -31.05 30.45
C GLN A 29 11.39 -29.90 29.54
N CYS A 30 12.55 -29.32 29.84
CA CYS A 30 13.21 -28.36 28.96
C CYS A 30 13.51 -29.00 27.60
N GLN A 31 13.25 -28.27 26.52
CA GLN A 31 13.47 -28.73 25.16
C GLN A 31 14.58 -27.92 24.49
N THR A 32 15.31 -28.51 23.55
CA THR A 32 16.30 -27.79 22.76
C THR A 32 15.62 -26.77 21.85
N CYS A 33 16.24 -25.61 21.73
CA CYS A 33 15.80 -24.57 20.81
C CYS A 33 15.68 -25.08 19.37
N SER A 34 14.52 -24.85 18.75
CA SER A 34 14.24 -25.30 17.39
C SER A 34 13.13 -24.46 16.75
N LYS A 35 12.93 -24.64 15.43
CA LYS A 35 11.92 -23.90 14.66
C LYS A 35 10.48 -24.14 15.11
N THR A 36 10.22 -25.08 16.02
CA THR A 36 8.88 -25.39 16.54
C THR A 36 8.51 -24.61 17.80
N ILE A 37 9.39 -23.71 18.28
CA ILE A 37 9.06 -22.79 19.38
C ILE A 37 7.83 -21.96 18.97
N ARG A 38 6.81 -21.96 19.84
CA ARG A 38 5.57 -21.21 19.63
C ARG A 38 5.71 -19.76 20.10
N GLU A 39 4.75 -18.93 19.72
CA GLU A 39 4.65 -17.55 20.21
C GLU A 39 4.66 -17.49 21.75
N HIS A 40 5.31 -16.47 22.30
CA HIS A 40 5.53 -16.19 23.73
C HIS A 40 6.54 -17.08 24.47
N TYR A 41 6.95 -18.21 23.88
CA TYR A 41 8.07 -19.01 24.35
C TYR A 41 9.38 -18.45 23.80
N GLY A 42 10.53 -18.98 24.22
CA GLY A 42 11.79 -18.63 23.58
C GLY A 42 12.99 -19.27 24.26
N CYS A 43 14.13 -19.17 23.58
CA CYS A 43 15.38 -19.72 24.08
C CYS A 43 15.90 -18.99 25.32
N ASN A 44 16.53 -19.76 26.20
CA ASN A 44 17.42 -19.24 27.21
C ASN A 44 18.77 -18.95 26.55
N CYS A 45 19.15 -17.67 26.45
CA CYS A 45 20.46 -17.27 25.94
C CYS A 45 21.52 -17.19 27.05
N VAL A 46 21.08 -17.08 28.29
CA VAL A 46 21.85 -17.34 29.49
C VAL A 46 21.04 -18.29 30.37
N ASP A 47 21.70 -19.07 31.22
CA ASP A 47 21.01 -20.05 32.06
C ASP A 47 19.84 -19.43 32.81
N PHE A 48 18.71 -20.14 32.82
CA PHE A 48 17.49 -19.80 33.56
C PHE A 48 16.76 -18.54 33.08
N LYS A 49 17.27 -17.83 32.06
CA LYS A 49 16.69 -16.59 31.56
C LYS A 49 16.24 -16.72 30.12
N MET A 50 14.94 -16.87 29.95
CA MET A 50 14.29 -16.88 28.65
C MET A 50 14.28 -15.49 28.01
N ILE A 51 14.57 -15.43 26.71
CA ILE A 51 14.24 -14.29 25.86
C ILE A 51 13.01 -14.67 25.03
N LYS A 52 11.88 -14.01 25.30
CA LYS A 52 10.62 -14.29 24.59
C LYS A 52 10.80 -14.14 23.07
N ASN A 53 10.23 -15.08 22.33
CA ASN A 53 10.25 -15.21 20.88
C ASN A 53 11.64 -15.38 20.27
N CYS A 54 12.66 -15.69 21.08
CA CYS A 54 14.00 -15.99 20.59
C CYS A 54 14.08 -17.43 20.09
N LEU A 55 14.60 -17.61 18.88
CA LEU A 55 14.83 -18.89 18.23
C LEU A 55 16.28 -19.39 18.39
N LYS A 56 17.24 -18.46 18.39
CA LYS A 56 18.68 -18.79 18.46
C LYS A 56 19.45 -17.79 19.29
N CYS A 57 20.39 -18.32 20.08
CA CYS A 57 21.26 -17.54 20.94
C CYS A 57 22.72 -17.58 20.46
N GLN A 58 23.46 -16.51 20.73
CA GLN A 58 24.91 -16.45 20.59
C GLN A 58 25.48 -15.45 21.60
N ASN A 59 26.54 -15.83 22.30
CA ASN A 59 27.24 -14.96 23.27
C ASN A 59 26.30 -14.30 24.30
N GLY A 60 25.33 -15.06 24.84
CA GLY A 60 24.41 -14.54 25.85
C GLY A 60 23.25 -13.70 25.32
N ARG A 61 23.11 -13.54 24.00
CA ARG A 61 22.08 -12.71 23.35
C ARG A 61 21.29 -13.49 22.32
N CYS A 62 20.07 -13.03 22.04
CA CYS A 62 19.32 -13.53 20.90
C CYS A 62 19.94 -13.02 19.60
N VAL A 63 20.05 -13.90 18.61
CA VAL A 63 20.54 -13.57 17.26
C VAL A 63 19.56 -13.95 16.15
N GLU A 64 18.51 -14.69 16.49
CA GLU A 64 17.45 -15.08 15.56
C GLU A 64 16.14 -15.17 16.33
N CYS A 65 15.09 -14.53 15.83
CA CYS A 65 13.76 -14.59 16.41
C CYS A 65 12.90 -15.64 15.67
N ILE A 66 11.80 -16.08 16.28
CA ILE A 66 10.83 -16.92 15.58
C ILE A 66 10.15 -16.15 14.43
N TYR A 67 9.46 -16.87 13.54
CA TYR A 67 8.75 -16.28 12.40
C TYR A 67 7.81 -15.12 12.81
N GLN A 68 7.76 -14.06 11.99
CA GLN A 68 7.06 -12.77 12.24
C GLN A 68 7.63 -11.89 13.38
N TYR A 69 8.80 -12.24 13.93
CA TYR A 69 9.49 -11.39 14.89
C TYR A 69 10.82 -10.89 14.35
N SER A 70 11.06 -9.59 14.51
CA SER A 70 12.30 -8.93 14.10
C SER A 70 13.24 -8.75 15.30
N LEU A 71 14.52 -9.11 15.10
CA LEU A 71 15.57 -8.92 16.10
C LEU A 71 15.88 -7.44 16.26
N GLN A 72 15.76 -6.96 17.50
CA GLN A 72 16.07 -5.58 17.87
C GLN A 72 17.54 -5.46 18.30
N PRO A 73 18.16 -4.26 18.23
CA PRO A 73 19.56 -4.05 18.61
C PRO A 73 19.90 -4.45 20.05
N ASN A 74 18.91 -4.46 20.95
CA ASN A 74 19.07 -4.88 22.34
C ASN A 74 18.99 -6.41 22.53
N GLY A 75 18.86 -7.20 21.47
CA GLY A 75 18.75 -8.66 21.52
C GLY A 75 17.36 -9.16 21.93
N THR A 76 16.32 -8.33 21.83
CA THR A 76 14.92 -8.73 22.02
C THR A 76 14.20 -8.92 20.69
N CYS A 77 13.09 -9.65 20.71
CA CYS A 77 12.29 -9.96 19.54
C CYS A 77 10.99 -9.17 19.55
N PHE A 78 10.74 -8.39 18.50
CA PHE A 78 9.55 -7.55 18.35
C PHE A 78 8.63 -8.11 17.27
N LYS A 79 7.32 -8.18 17.53
CA LYS A 79 6.34 -8.72 16.57
C LYS A 79 6.10 -7.71 15.46
N CYS A 80 6.35 -8.10 14.22
CA CYS A 80 6.05 -7.25 13.08
C CYS A 80 4.55 -7.23 12.76
N ALA A 81 4.13 -6.24 11.98
CA ALA A 81 2.80 -6.23 11.40
C ALA A 81 2.59 -7.49 10.55
N LEU A 82 1.31 -7.83 10.30
CA LEU A 82 0.97 -8.91 9.38
C LEU A 82 1.69 -8.69 8.04
N ASP A 83 2.16 -9.78 7.42
CA ASP A 83 2.85 -9.78 6.13
C ASP A 83 4.23 -9.10 6.09
N CYS A 84 4.72 -8.63 7.24
CA CYS A 84 6.07 -8.08 7.38
C CYS A 84 7.04 -9.10 7.97
N LEU A 85 8.14 -9.35 7.27
CA LEU A 85 9.23 -10.23 7.70
C LEU A 85 10.20 -9.51 8.64
N ARG A 86 10.60 -8.27 8.30
CA ARG A 86 11.55 -7.48 9.09
C ARG A 86 11.03 -6.08 9.34
N CYS A 87 11.02 -5.65 10.60
CA CYS A 87 10.51 -4.35 11.02
C CYS A 87 11.33 -3.70 12.15
N ASP A 88 11.22 -2.38 12.26
CA ASP A 88 11.49 -1.61 13.47
C ASP A 88 10.18 -0.95 13.90
N LYS A 89 9.65 -1.38 15.05
CA LYS A 89 8.32 -1.01 15.52
C LYS A 89 7.27 -1.23 14.43
N THR A 90 6.61 -0.17 13.98
CA THR A 90 5.54 -0.22 12.97
C THR A 90 6.06 -0.11 11.53
N GLN A 91 7.35 0.14 11.32
CA GLN A 91 7.91 0.31 9.99
C GLN A 91 8.44 -1.03 9.48
N CYS A 92 7.90 -1.48 8.35
CA CYS A 92 8.40 -2.67 7.66
C CYS A 92 9.53 -2.32 6.70
N PHE A 93 10.55 -3.17 6.66
CA PHE A 93 11.69 -3.06 5.74
C PHE A 93 11.77 -4.23 4.75
N GLU A 94 11.08 -5.34 5.07
CA GLU A 94 11.11 -6.56 4.27
C GLU A 94 9.80 -7.29 4.48
N CYS A 95 9.12 -7.64 3.39
CA CYS A 95 7.86 -8.36 3.42
C CYS A 95 8.09 -9.87 3.41
N ILE A 96 7.09 -10.63 3.85
CA ILE A 96 7.11 -12.08 3.66
C ILE A 96 7.01 -12.42 2.16
N ASP A 97 7.42 -13.63 1.80
CA ASP A 97 7.37 -14.10 0.41
C ASP A 97 5.96 -13.95 -0.18
N GLY A 98 5.89 -13.39 -1.38
CA GLY A 98 4.63 -13.14 -2.08
C GLY A 98 3.98 -11.80 -1.76
N TYR A 99 4.64 -10.90 -1.02
CA TYR A 99 4.18 -9.54 -0.73
C TYR A 99 5.20 -8.50 -1.16
N ASN A 100 4.71 -7.32 -1.56
CA ASN A 100 5.54 -6.19 -1.97
C ASN A 100 5.54 -5.11 -0.87
N LEU A 101 6.69 -4.43 -0.70
CA LEU A 101 6.84 -3.33 0.26
C LEU A 101 6.38 -2.01 -0.37
N ASN A 102 5.39 -1.38 0.24
CA ASN A 102 5.01 0.00 -0.07
C ASN A 102 6.04 0.95 0.53
N LEU A 103 6.87 1.55 -0.33
CA LEU A 103 7.96 2.43 0.09
C LEU A 103 7.49 3.77 0.69
N TRP A 104 6.22 4.17 0.46
CA TRP A 104 5.68 5.41 1.06
C TRP A 104 5.13 5.18 2.46
N THR A 105 4.56 4.01 2.74
CA THR A 105 3.94 3.72 4.05
C THR A 105 4.78 2.78 4.91
N ASN A 106 5.81 2.14 4.35
CA ASN A 106 6.57 1.05 4.96
C ASN A 106 5.65 -0.10 5.43
N GLN A 107 4.65 -0.44 4.61
CA GLN A 107 3.72 -1.53 4.84
C GLN A 107 3.78 -2.53 3.69
N CYS A 108 3.52 -3.79 3.99
CA CYS A 108 3.44 -4.85 2.99
C CYS A 108 2.03 -4.93 2.43
N GLY A 109 1.91 -5.25 1.14
CA GLY A 109 0.62 -5.49 0.52
C GLY A 109 0.71 -6.54 -0.58
N PHE A 110 -0.46 -7.03 -0.99
CA PHE A 110 -0.57 -8.04 -2.04
C PHE A 110 -0.03 -7.48 -3.36
N PRO A 111 0.86 -8.20 -4.06
CA PRO A 111 1.41 -7.76 -5.32
C PRO A 111 0.33 -7.76 -6.40
N CYS A 112 0.47 -6.89 -7.39
CA CYS A 112 -0.45 -6.84 -8.51
C CYS A 112 0.21 -6.29 -9.78
N GLU A 113 -0.28 -6.74 -10.93
CA GLU A 113 0.05 -6.19 -12.25
C GLU A 113 -1.13 -5.48 -12.88
N THR A 114 -2.36 -5.92 -12.58
CA THR A 114 -3.64 -5.42 -13.10
C THR A 114 -4.66 -5.24 -11.97
N ASN A 115 -5.71 -4.46 -12.22
CA ASN A 115 -6.84 -4.34 -11.30
C ASN A 115 -7.57 -5.69 -11.11
N ALA A 116 -7.46 -6.61 -12.08
CA ALA A 116 -8.02 -7.95 -11.97
C ALA A 116 -7.40 -8.76 -10.83
N ASP A 117 -6.10 -8.60 -10.57
CA ASP A 117 -5.39 -9.30 -9.49
C ASP A 117 -5.96 -8.91 -8.12
N CYS A 118 -6.23 -7.62 -7.91
CA CYS A 118 -6.77 -7.10 -6.65
C CYS A 118 -8.27 -7.40 -6.48
N LYS A 119 -9.00 -7.50 -7.60
CA LYS A 119 -10.41 -7.89 -7.61
C LYS A 119 -10.60 -9.34 -7.19
N TYR A 120 -9.70 -10.25 -7.56
CA TYR A 120 -9.77 -11.66 -7.17
C TYR A 120 -9.81 -11.84 -5.65
N TYR A 121 -9.06 -11.01 -4.92
CA TYR A 121 -9.02 -11.01 -3.45
C TYR A 121 -10.03 -10.06 -2.79
N ASN A 122 -10.85 -9.35 -3.59
CA ASN A 122 -11.78 -8.33 -3.13
C ASN A 122 -11.11 -7.25 -2.24
N ILE A 123 -9.88 -6.85 -2.60
CA ILE A 123 -9.11 -5.85 -1.85
C ILE A 123 -9.40 -4.44 -2.39
N GLY A 124 -9.42 -4.29 -3.71
CA GLY A 124 -9.66 -3.00 -4.37
C GLY A 124 -8.99 -2.93 -5.73
N TYR A 125 -8.10 -1.95 -5.90
CA TYR A 125 -7.43 -1.67 -7.17
C TYR A 125 -5.91 -1.85 -7.05
N CYS A 126 -5.23 -1.96 -8.19
CA CYS A 126 -3.79 -2.11 -8.24
C CYS A 126 -3.11 -0.74 -8.33
N ASN A 127 -2.37 -0.34 -7.30
CA ASN A 127 -1.47 0.80 -7.39
C ASN A 127 -0.28 0.41 -8.26
N LYS A 128 -0.30 0.85 -9.52
CA LYS A 128 0.72 0.51 -10.53
C LYS A 128 2.13 0.95 -10.19
N CYS A 129 2.25 2.01 -9.41
CA CYS A 129 3.55 2.54 -9.05
C CYS A 129 4.24 1.72 -7.97
N LEU A 130 3.45 1.11 -7.09
CA LEU A 130 3.95 0.21 -6.07
C LEU A 130 3.89 -1.26 -6.46
N LYS A 131 3.07 -1.58 -7.48
CA LYS A 131 2.67 -2.95 -7.80
C LYS A 131 2.08 -3.63 -6.57
N ILE A 132 1.20 -2.92 -5.85
CA ILE A 132 0.51 -3.37 -4.63
C ILE A 132 -0.99 -3.08 -4.74
N CYS A 133 -1.82 -4.02 -4.29
CA CYS A 133 -3.25 -3.80 -4.14
C CYS A 133 -3.56 -2.84 -3.00
N GLU A 134 -4.36 -1.82 -3.31
CA GLU A 134 -4.87 -0.85 -2.34
C GLU A 134 -6.39 -0.94 -2.26
N PHE A 135 -6.90 -0.57 -1.08
CA PHE A 135 -8.34 -0.50 -0.85
C PHE A 135 -8.96 0.66 -1.64
N CYS A 136 -10.18 0.43 -2.12
CA CYS A 136 -11.01 1.50 -2.64
C CYS A 136 -11.43 2.48 -1.52
N ASP A 137 -11.98 3.63 -1.90
CA ASP A 137 -12.62 4.55 -0.95
C ASP A 137 -13.74 3.83 -0.15
N GLN A 138 -14.02 4.30 1.07
CA GLN A 138 -15.00 3.68 1.97
C GLN A 138 -16.41 3.56 1.38
N GLN A 139 -16.78 4.41 0.42
CA GLN A 139 -18.11 4.34 -0.23
C GLN A 139 -18.15 3.43 -1.46
N CYS A 140 -17.02 2.78 -1.74
CA CYS A 140 -16.75 2.05 -2.96
C CYS A 140 -16.64 0.55 -2.68
N THR A 141 -17.38 -0.27 -3.41
CA THR A 141 -17.23 -1.73 -3.34
C THR A 141 -16.21 -2.25 -4.35
N GLN A 142 -16.05 -1.55 -5.47
CA GLN A 142 -15.04 -1.83 -6.50
C GLN A 142 -14.58 -0.52 -7.13
N CYS A 143 -13.30 -0.42 -7.48
CA CYS A 143 -12.69 0.76 -8.06
C CYS A 143 -11.62 0.38 -9.07
N SER A 144 -11.30 1.28 -10.00
CA SER A 144 -10.17 1.15 -10.93
C SER A 144 -8.96 1.98 -10.48
N THR A 145 -9.19 3.01 -9.66
CA THR A 145 -8.15 3.82 -8.99
C THR A 145 -8.62 4.20 -7.59
N LYS A 146 -7.77 4.87 -6.81
CA LYS A 146 -8.13 5.42 -5.50
C LYS A 146 -9.39 6.31 -5.54
N GLU A 147 -9.51 7.08 -6.61
CA GLU A 147 -10.51 8.14 -6.76
C GLU A 147 -11.66 7.73 -7.69
N PHE A 148 -11.52 6.60 -8.39
CA PHE A 148 -12.46 6.17 -9.41
C PHE A 148 -13.10 4.82 -9.09
N CYS A 149 -14.29 4.89 -8.50
CA CYS A 149 -15.20 3.79 -8.24
C CYS A 149 -15.86 3.24 -9.49
N THR A 150 -15.99 1.93 -9.57
CA THR A 150 -16.75 1.22 -10.59
C THR A 150 -18.00 0.58 -10.01
N ASN A 151 -18.09 0.46 -8.69
CA ASN A 151 -19.29 0.05 -7.97
C ASN A 151 -19.33 0.66 -6.57
N CYS A 152 -20.54 0.92 -6.08
CA CYS A 152 -20.76 1.57 -4.78
C CYS A 152 -21.51 0.67 -3.80
N TYR A 153 -21.50 1.03 -2.52
CA TYR A 153 -22.35 0.38 -1.52
C TYR A 153 -23.84 0.72 -1.72
N VAL A 154 -24.72 -0.12 -1.19
CA VAL A 154 -26.17 0.10 -1.23
C VAL A 154 -26.52 1.48 -0.63
N GLY A 155 -27.44 2.19 -1.28
CA GLY A 155 -27.89 3.53 -0.85
C GLY A 155 -27.07 4.68 -1.43
N THR A 156 -26.14 4.39 -2.33
CA THR A 156 -25.40 5.40 -3.10
C THR A 156 -25.61 5.23 -4.60
N THR A 157 -25.34 6.29 -5.35
CA THR A 157 -25.37 6.35 -6.81
C THR A 157 -23.97 6.58 -7.31
N LEU A 158 -23.54 5.76 -8.27
CA LEU A 158 -22.26 5.90 -8.94
C LEU A 158 -22.35 6.97 -10.03
N PHE A 159 -21.44 7.94 -9.98
CA PHE A 159 -21.33 9.00 -10.97
C PHE A 159 -19.87 9.28 -11.27
N ASN A 160 -19.47 9.12 -12.53
CA ASN A 160 -18.13 9.47 -13.02
C ASN A 160 -16.99 9.03 -12.07
N GLY A 161 -17.06 7.79 -11.59
CA GLY A 161 -16.07 7.29 -10.63
C GLY A 161 -16.33 7.62 -9.16
N ILE A 162 -17.41 8.30 -8.80
CA ILE A 162 -17.65 8.78 -7.43
C ILE A 162 -18.99 8.24 -6.92
N CYS A 163 -18.99 7.70 -5.71
CA CYS A 163 -20.20 7.26 -5.03
C CYS A 163 -20.80 8.41 -4.22
N THR A 164 -22.05 8.76 -4.50
CA THR A 164 -22.78 9.84 -3.79
C THR A 164 -24.08 9.30 -3.21
N LYS A 165 -24.66 9.97 -2.20
CA LYS A 165 -25.94 9.51 -1.62
C LYS A 165 -27.05 9.45 -2.66
N GLN A 166 -27.82 8.37 -2.63
CA GLN A 166 -28.93 8.16 -3.56
C GLN A 166 -30.17 8.95 -3.12
N CYS A 167 -30.94 9.42 -4.10
CA CYS A 167 -32.24 10.05 -3.89
C CYS A 167 -33.33 8.98 -3.80
N ILE A 168 -34.27 9.14 -2.87
CA ILE A 168 -35.38 8.19 -2.69
C ILE A 168 -36.36 8.29 -3.87
N ASN A 169 -36.57 9.50 -4.37
CA ASN A 169 -37.50 9.78 -5.47
C ASN A 169 -36.73 10.06 -6.75
N ARG A 170 -37.36 9.77 -7.90
CA ARG A 170 -36.89 10.15 -9.23
C ARG A 170 -37.92 11.06 -9.86
N LEU A 171 -37.47 12.21 -10.32
CA LEU A 171 -38.29 13.18 -11.02
C LEU A 171 -37.69 13.41 -12.40
N VAL A 172 -38.52 13.38 -13.44
CA VAL A 172 -38.03 13.60 -14.81
C VAL A 172 -37.36 14.96 -14.88
N ASP A 173 -36.24 15.03 -15.61
CA ASP A 173 -35.45 16.27 -15.77
C ASP A 173 -34.80 16.76 -14.47
N HIS A 174 -34.61 15.83 -13.52
CA HIS A 174 -33.84 16.06 -12.29
C HIS A 174 -32.77 15.00 -12.11
N TYR A 175 -31.69 15.38 -11.44
CA TYR A 175 -30.62 14.49 -11.00
C TYR A 175 -30.56 14.48 -9.47
N CYS A 176 -29.79 13.54 -8.94
CA CYS A 176 -29.53 13.47 -7.51
C CYS A 176 -28.25 14.21 -7.12
N LEU A 177 -28.38 15.25 -6.32
CA LEU A 177 -27.26 15.97 -5.72
C LEU A 177 -27.16 15.54 -4.26
N ASN A 178 -26.32 14.55 -3.97
CA ASN A 178 -26.04 14.08 -2.60
C ASN A 178 -27.28 13.74 -1.76
N GLY A 179 -28.30 13.13 -2.38
CA GLY A 179 -29.54 12.72 -1.73
C GLY A 179 -30.70 13.71 -1.90
N GLU A 180 -30.45 14.89 -2.48
CA GLU A 180 -31.47 15.90 -2.80
C GLU A 180 -31.71 15.99 -4.31
N LEU A 181 -32.94 16.29 -4.72
CA LEU A 181 -33.27 16.47 -6.13
C LEU A 181 -32.87 17.87 -6.60
N ALA A 182 -32.17 17.95 -7.72
CA ALA A 182 -31.82 19.19 -8.40
C ALA A 182 -32.19 19.08 -9.89
N GLN A 183 -32.53 20.21 -10.52
CA GLN A 183 -32.85 20.24 -11.95
C GLN A 183 -31.60 19.90 -12.77
N CYS A 184 -31.76 19.16 -13.87
CA CYS A 184 -30.63 18.82 -14.72
C CYS A 184 -30.04 20.04 -15.42
N ASP A 185 -28.71 20.09 -15.46
CA ASP A 185 -27.92 21.13 -16.12
C ASP A 185 -26.63 20.52 -16.70
N GLU A 186 -25.70 21.36 -17.14
CA GLU A 186 -24.43 20.90 -17.74
C GLU A 186 -23.36 20.51 -16.69
N ASN A 187 -23.56 20.84 -15.42
CA ASN A 187 -22.60 20.66 -14.32
C ASN A 187 -23.07 19.65 -13.26
N ILE A 188 -23.98 18.74 -13.62
CA ILE A 188 -24.53 17.76 -12.68
C ILE A 188 -23.46 16.78 -12.17
N THR A 189 -23.75 16.20 -11.01
CA THR A 189 -22.90 15.22 -10.33
C THR A 189 -23.55 13.83 -10.19
N SER A 190 -24.68 13.58 -10.85
CA SER A 190 -25.28 12.26 -11.04
C SER A 190 -26.05 12.26 -12.36
N GLN A 191 -26.37 11.10 -12.94
CA GLN A 191 -27.12 11.07 -14.20
C GLN A 191 -28.47 11.79 -14.04
N CYS A 192 -28.85 12.54 -15.07
CA CYS A 192 -30.18 13.10 -15.18
C CYS A 192 -31.21 12.00 -15.43
N TYR A 193 -32.34 12.05 -14.73
CA TYR A 193 -33.41 11.11 -14.94
C TYR A 193 -34.28 11.51 -16.14
N CYS A 194 -33.97 10.92 -17.31
CA CYS A 194 -34.71 11.08 -18.56
C CYS A 194 -35.55 9.83 -18.85
N ASN A 195 -36.47 9.52 -17.92
CA ASN A 195 -37.19 8.23 -17.87
C ASN A 195 -36.24 7.03 -17.70
N GLU A 196 -36.24 6.08 -18.62
CA GLU A 196 -35.43 4.86 -18.53
C GLU A 196 -34.06 4.96 -19.23
N VAL A 197 -33.73 6.12 -19.80
CA VAL A 197 -32.45 6.34 -20.46
C VAL A 197 -31.36 6.64 -19.43
N GLN A 198 -30.21 5.98 -19.60
CA GLN A 198 -29.07 6.08 -18.69
C GLN A 198 -27.98 7.00 -19.25
N ASN A 199 -27.12 7.47 -18.36
CA ASN A 199 -25.93 8.26 -18.70
C ASN A 199 -26.26 9.60 -19.39
N CYS A 200 -27.47 10.11 -19.21
CA CYS A 200 -27.83 11.45 -19.65
C CYS A 200 -27.27 12.50 -18.70
N ARG A 201 -26.73 13.57 -19.27
CA ARG A 201 -26.44 14.81 -18.55
C ARG A 201 -27.63 15.75 -18.58
N THR A 202 -28.21 15.95 -19.75
CA THR A 202 -29.49 16.67 -19.88
C THR A 202 -30.47 15.82 -20.67
N CYS A 203 -31.77 16.08 -20.51
CA CYS A 203 -32.79 15.40 -21.30
C CYS A 203 -33.09 16.14 -22.60
N ASN A 204 -33.46 15.40 -23.65
CA ASN A 204 -34.04 15.97 -24.86
C ASN A 204 -35.40 16.63 -24.57
N GLU A 205 -35.95 17.39 -25.54
CA GLU A 205 -37.22 18.11 -25.36
C GLU A 205 -38.39 17.18 -25.01
N SER A 206 -38.39 15.96 -25.56
CA SER A 206 -39.41 14.92 -25.30
C SER A 206 -39.20 14.19 -23.97
N LYS A 207 -38.10 14.49 -23.25
CA LYS A 207 -37.70 13.91 -21.97
C LYS A 207 -37.58 12.39 -21.97
N ASN A 208 -37.43 11.77 -23.15
CA ASN A 208 -37.34 10.33 -23.36
C ASN A 208 -35.98 9.88 -23.91
N GLY A 209 -35.03 10.81 -24.01
CA GLY A 209 -33.66 10.62 -24.45
C GLY A 209 -32.75 11.68 -23.82
N CYS A 210 -31.45 11.56 -24.07
CA CYS A 210 -30.44 12.51 -23.63
C CYS A 210 -30.28 13.63 -24.67
N ALA A 211 -30.23 14.89 -24.23
CA ALA A 211 -29.76 16.00 -25.07
C ALA A 211 -28.23 16.10 -25.05
N SER A 212 -27.62 15.89 -23.88
CA SER A 212 -26.17 15.78 -23.72
C SER A 212 -25.81 14.56 -22.87
N CYS A 213 -24.62 14.01 -23.13
CA CYS A 213 -24.12 12.84 -22.42
C CYS A 213 -23.30 13.21 -21.20
N MET A 214 -23.34 12.30 -20.23
CA MET A 214 -22.42 12.28 -19.11
C MET A 214 -20.94 12.37 -19.55
N PRO A 215 -20.02 12.87 -18.70
CA PRO A 215 -18.60 12.83 -18.98
C PRO A 215 -18.14 11.45 -19.46
N HIS A 216 -17.30 11.43 -20.49
CA HIS A 216 -16.73 10.23 -21.13
C HIS A 216 -17.72 9.32 -21.87
N PHE A 217 -19.00 9.68 -21.94
CA PHE A 217 -19.98 9.02 -22.79
C PHE A 217 -20.20 9.79 -24.08
N ILE A 218 -20.36 9.04 -25.17
CA ILE A 218 -20.68 9.55 -26.51
C ILE A 218 -22.15 9.25 -26.82
N MET A 219 -22.81 10.23 -27.45
CA MET A 219 -24.18 10.09 -27.97
C MET A 219 -24.21 9.03 -29.09
N GLY A 220 -25.01 7.99 -28.88
CA GLY A 220 -25.31 6.97 -29.87
C GLY A 220 -26.62 7.26 -30.60
N GLU A 221 -27.24 6.20 -31.11
CA GLU A 221 -28.54 6.28 -31.78
C GLU A 221 -29.68 6.55 -30.79
N ASN A 222 -30.75 7.19 -31.28
CA ASN A 222 -31.98 7.46 -30.52
C ASN A 222 -31.74 8.21 -29.20
N ASP A 223 -30.83 9.19 -29.21
CA ASP A 223 -30.51 10.03 -28.04
C ASP A 223 -30.03 9.21 -26.82
N ARG A 224 -29.27 8.13 -27.04
CA ARG A 224 -28.76 7.26 -25.96
C ARG A 224 -27.25 7.36 -25.80
N CYS A 225 -26.79 7.62 -24.58
CA CYS A 225 -25.37 7.68 -24.22
C CYS A 225 -24.84 6.27 -23.89
N THR A 226 -24.39 5.55 -24.92
CA THR A 226 -24.10 4.10 -24.85
C THR A 226 -22.65 3.73 -25.12
N TYR A 227 -21.88 4.64 -25.71
CA TYR A 227 -20.48 4.41 -26.05
C TYR A 227 -19.56 5.23 -25.16
N CYS A 228 -18.37 4.71 -24.90
CA CYS A 228 -17.33 5.46 -24.21
C CYS A 228 -16.46 6.21 -25.22
N GLU A 229 -15.96 7.38 -24.81
CA GLU A 229 -14.97 8.11 -25.59
C GLU A 229 -13.61 7.39 -25.63
N SER A 230 -12.78 7.78 -26.60
CA SER A 230 -11.42 7.23 -26.74
C SER A 230 -10.62 7.40 -25.45
N GLY A 231 -9.97 6.31 -25.00
CA GLY A 231 -9.24 6.28 -23.74
C GLY A 231 -10.08 5.80 -22.54
N PHE A 232 -11.36 5.51 -22.76
CA PHE A 232 -12.26 4.95 -21.76
C PHE A 232 -12.89 3.64 -22.25
N GLU A 233 -13.22 2.76 -21.30
CA GLU A 233 -13.91 1.51 -21.54
C GLU A 233 -15.11 1.35 -20.60
N LEU A 234 -16.12 0.62 -21.06
CA LEU A 234 -17.33 0.39 -20.28
C LEU A 234 -17.04 -0.64 -19.17
N VAL A 235 -16.93 -0.18 -17.93
CA VAL A 235 -16.79 -1.04 -16.75
C VAL A 235 -18.06 -0.94 -15.92
N GLY A 236 -18.87 -2.00 -15.96
CA GLY A 236 -20.18 -2.00 -15.32
C GLY A 236 -21.15 -1.06 -16.04
N LYS A 237 -21.45 0.09 -15.42
CA LYS A 237 -22.39 1.10 -15.95
C LYS A 237 -21.73 2.45 -16.24
N ILE A 238 -20.41 2.54 -16.14
CA ILE A 238 -19.67 3.78 -16.34
C ILE A 238 -18.55 3.58 -17.35
N CYS A 239 -18.17 4.66 -18.01
CA CYS A 239 -16.94 4.72 -18.79
C CYS A 239 -15.77 4.99 -17.83
N SER A 240 -14.95 3.97 -17.58
CA SER A 240 -13.74 4.06 -16.77
C SER A 240 -12.55 4.37 -17.66
N PRO A 241 -11.56 5.15 -17.20
CA PRO A 241 -10.28 5.24 -17.91
C PRO A 241 -9.73 3.84 -18.17
N VAL A 242 -9.24 3.61 -19.39
CA VAL A 242 -8.51 2.40 -19.72
C VAL A 242 -7.28 2.32 -18.82
N GLU A 243 -7.05 1.15 -18.25
CA GLU A 243 -5.96 0.92 -17.32
C GLU A 243 -4.61 1.18 -18.00
N ASP A 244 -3.87 2.17 -17.52
CA ASP A 244 -2.49 2.40 -17.96
C ASP A 244 -1.58 1.36 -17.30
N LEU A 245 -1.01 0.49 -18.14
CA LEU A 245 -0.09 -0.55 -17.69
C LEU A 245 1.29 0.00 -17.33
N ASN A 246 1.63 1.20 -17.82
CA ASN A 246 2.94 1.84 -17.64
C ASN A 246 2.82 3.32 -17.22
N PRO A 247 2.19 3.63 -16.08
CA PRO A 247 2.04 5.00 -15.65
C PRO A 247 3.38 5.59 -15.21
N ILE A 248 3.51 6.91 -15.38
CA ILE A 248 4.66 7.65 -14.87
C ILE A 248 4.49 7.79 -13.35
N CYS A 249 5.39 7.18 -12.60
CA CYS A 249 5.29 7.11 -11.15
C CYS A 249 6.16 8.17 -10.47
N PRO A 250 5.63 8.90 -9.48
CA PRO A 250 6.44 9.79 -8.67
C PRO A 250 7.47 8.95 -7.92
N ILE A 251 8.75 9.35 -8.00
CA ILE A 251 9.81 8.69 -7.25
C ILE A 251 9.55 8.95 -5.76
N PRO A 252 9.51 7.91 -4.90
CA PRO A 252 9.51 8.09 -3.46
C PRO A 252 10.79 8.83 -3.06
N SER A 253 10.69 10.14 -2.85
CA SER A 253 11.82 10.92 -2.38
C SER A 253 11.99 10.64 -0.89
N ASN A 254 12.81 9.65 -0.55
CA ASN A 254 13.47 9.56 0.76
C ASN A 254 14.64 10.56 0.84
N ASP A 255 14.53 11.70 0.17
CA ASP A 255 15.57 12.73 0.05
C ASP A 255 15.63 13.60 1.29
N THR A 256 16.12 12.99 2.37
CA THR A 256 16.98 13.70 3.33
C THR A 256 18.44 13.28 3.21
N ILE A 257 18.80 12.35 2.29
CA ILE A 257 20.17 11.80 2.24
C ILE A 257 20.86 11.88 0.86
N VAL A 258 20.16 11.88 -0.28
CA VAL A 258 20.85 11.76 -1.59
C VAL A 258 21.23 13.10 -2.24
N PHE A 259 20.63 14.23 -1.84
CA PHE A 259 21.00 15.54 -2.39
C PHE A 259 22.41 16.04 -2.03
N ASN A 260 23.11 15.41 -1.06
CA ASN A 260 24.46 15.82 -0.67
C ASN A 260 25.59 15.15 -1.47
N ILE A 261 25.33 14.06 -2.19
CA ILE A 261 26.40 13.36 -2.92
C ILE A 261 26.65 14.01 -4.29
N LEU A 262 25.61 14.45 -4.98
CA LEU A 262 25.74 15.10 -6.29
C LEU A 262 26.28 16.53 -6.21
N LEU A 263 25.96 17.28 -5.15
CA LEU A 263 26.54 18.61 -4.93
C LEU A 263 28.00 18.54 -4.44
N GLY A 264 28.34 17.53 -3.62
CA GLY A 264 29.70 17.32 -3.11
C GLY A 264 30.72 16.98 -4.21
N THR A 265 30.33 16.16 -5.20
CA THR A 265 31.22 15.84 -6.33
C THR A 265 31.43 17.00 -7.29
N LEU A 266 30.43 17.87 -7.47
CA LEU A 266 30.54 19.08 -8.29
C LEU A 266 31.47 20.13 -7.65
N VAL A 267 31.40 20.32 -6.33
CA VAL A 267 32.31 21.25 -5.62
C VAL A 267 33.76 20.73 -5.63
N ALA A 268 33.98 19.43 -5.48
CA ALA A 268 35.31 18.84 -5.54
C ALA A 268 35.97 18.99 -6.93
N LEU A 269 35.20 18.83 -8.01
CA LEU A 269 35.71 19.02 -9.38
C LEU A 269 36.02 20.50 -9.71
N CYS A 270 35.21 21.45 -9.20
CA CYS A 270 35.50 22.89 -9.36
C CYS A 270 36.79 23.33 -8.65
N ILE A 271 37.11 22.74 -7.49
CA ILE A 271 38.36 23.05 -6.77
C ILE A 271 39.59 22.52 -7.54
N ILE A 272 39.48 21.32 -8.12
CA ILE A 272 40.59 20.71 -8.88
C ILE A 272 40.89 21.50 -10.16
N TRP A 273 39.85 21.95 -10.88
CA TRP A 273 40.04 22.77 -12.09
C TRP A 273 40.53 24.18 -11.77
N GLY A 274 39.97 24.84 -10.75
CA GLY A 274 40.42 26.18 -10.33
C GLY A 274 41.87 26.21 -9.83
N MET A 275 42.35 25.14 -9.16
CA MET A 275 43.74 25.02 -8.74
C MET A 275 44.70 24.82 -9.91
N LEU A 276 44.28 24.11 -10.97
CA LEU A 276 45.11 23.93 -12.18
C LEU A 276 45.33 25.24 -12.93
N ASP A 277 44.30 26.08 -13.05
CA ASP A 277 44.38 27.37 -13.74
C ASP A 277 45.28 28.37 -12.98
N ILE A 278 45.23 28.37 -11.64
CA ILE A 278 46.10 29.20 -10.80
C ILE A 278 47.57 28.77 -10.93
N ILE A 279 47.86 27.47 -10.97
CA ILE A 279 49.22 26.94 -11.13
C ILE A 279 49.78 27.29 -12.53
N LEU A 280 48.97 27.16 -13.58
CA LEU A 280 49.36 27.52 -14.94
C LEU A 280 49.64 29.04 -15.07
N CYS A 281 48.82 29.88 -14.47
CA CYS A 281 49.02 31.34 -14.46
C CYS A 281 50.30 31.75 -13.71
N LYS A 282 50.62 31.10 -12.59
CA LYS A 282 51.88 31.35 -11.85
C LYS A 282 53.11 30.93 -12.65
N LYS A 283 53.03 29.82 -13.38
CA LYS A 283 54.15 29.30 -14.19
C LYS A 283 54.44 30.19 -15.41
N ILE A 284 53.42 30.86 -15.97
CA ILE A 284 53.59 31.82 -17.07
C ILE A 284 54.21 33.13 -16.59
N LYS A 285 53.87 33.62 -15.38
CA LYS A 285 54.50 34.82 -14.80
C LYS A 285 55.98 34.63 -14.47
N ASN A 286 56.39 33.47 -13.97
CA ASN A 286 57.78 33.19 -13.62
C ASN A 286 58.70 32.91 -14.82
N LYS A 287 58.16 32.81 -16.04
CA LYS A 287 58.96 32.69 -17.29
C LYS A 287 59.21 34.04 -17.98
N LYS A 288 58.73 35.16 -17.41
CA LYS A 288 58.88 36.52 -17.95
C LYS A 288 59.77 37.44 -17.10
N GLN A 289 60.60 36.88 -16.20
CA GLN A 289 61.76 37.55 -15.60
C GLN A 289 63.01 36.77 -15.99
#